data_AF-A0AAR5PVA1-F1
#
_entry.id   AF-A0AAR5PVA1-F1
#
_cell.length_a   1.000
_cell.length_b   1.000
_cell.length_c   1.000
_cell.angle_alpha   90.00
_cell.angle_beta   90.00
_cell.angle_gamma   90.00
#
_symmetry.space_group_name_H-M   'P 1'
#
loop_
_entity.id
_entity.type
_entity.pdbx_description
1 polymer ?
#
loop_
_entity_poly.entity_id
_entity_poly.type
_entity_poly.pdbx_seq_one_letter_code
_entity_poly.pdbx_strand_id
1 'polypeptide(L)'
;MNSSFVRGTCMEMCSSAERVMRRKEGLIHPLEKPPDKTKMIKSFSRSAAGKNLLDAKSLRPPETLLKTVNYLLTEVIKNDEVPWHVTYDFVMDRLRSVRQDMVIQNLSAKESIYIFQKIVSFYAYAAYRLLNEPIKNFDPHMNNVHLQECLKRLLCMFDECNDNLYAKNRPHFEALYVVMNLNSAVAVTRALKLPKSQKTEDVKLAILLSRNYFGNNFVKVCRLIPQFSLLLQCVIALQLPEIRSVN
;
A
#
# COMPACT_ATOMS: atom_id res chain seq x y z
N MET A 1 -19.62 24.51 -10.54
CA MET A 1 -20.64 23.75 -9.79
C MET A 1 -19.95 23.03 -8.65
N ASN A 2 -20.13 23.48 -7.40
CA ASN A 2 -19.59 22.77 -6.23
C ASN A 2 -20.40 21.49 -6.02
N SER A 3 -19.93 20.38 -6.57
CA SER A 3 -20.43 19.06 -6.17
C SER A 3 -19.99 18.86 -4.72
N SER A 4 -20.93 18.90 -3.78
CA SER A 4 -20.67 18.56 -2.39
C SER A 4 -20.44 17.05 -2.30
N PHE A 5 -19.17 16.65 -2.16
CA PHE A 5 -18.81 15.25 -1.92
C PHE A 5 -19.41 14.77 -0.59
N VAL A 6 -19.93 13.55 -0.57
CA VAL A 6 -20.44 12.92 0.65
C VAL A 6 -19.30 12.77 1.67
N ARG A 7 -19.60 13.01 2.94
CA ARG A 7 -18.68 12.74 4.06
C ARG A 7 -19.22 11.60 4.91
N GLY A 8 -18.36 10.63 5.19
CA GLY A 8 -18.68 9.46 5.98
C GLY A 8 -18.86 9.79 7.45
N THR A 9 -19.78 9.09 8.10
CA THR A 9 -20.10 9.24 9.53
C THR A 9 -19.92 7.93 10.30
N CYS A 10 -19.42 6.88 9.66
CA CYS A 10 -19.13 5.60 10.31
C CYS A 10 -17.83 5.68 11.12
N MET A 11 -17.95 5.85 12.44
CA MET A 11 -16.80 5.91 13.37
C MET A 11 -16.21 4.54 13.74
N GLU A 12 -16.78 3.45 13.20
CA GLU A 12 -16.30 2.08 13.37
C GLU A 12 -15.60 1.58 12.10
N MET A 13 -14.77 0.54 12.22
CA MET A 13 -14.09 -0.05 11.04
C MET A 13 -15.05 -0.77 10.08
N CYS A 14 -16.26 -1.07 10.55
CA CYS A 14 -17.37 -1.65 9.78
C CYS A 14 -18.71 -1.12 10.31
N SER A 15 -19.61 -0.70 9.41
CA SER A 15 -20.92 -0.20 9.82
C SER A 15 -21.76 -1.29 10.48
N SER A 16 -22.64 -0.91 11.41
CA SER A 16 -23.55 -1.85 12.06
C SER A 16 -24.44 -2.60 11.07
N ALA A 17 -24.89 -1.93 10.00
CA ALA A 17 -25.67 -2.55 8.93
C ALA A 17 -24.90 -3.68 8.23
N GLU A 18 -23.63 -3.44 7.87
CA GLU A 18 -22.79 -4.48 7.25
C GLU A 18 -22.49 -5.62 8.21
N ARG A 19 -22.23 -5.32 9.49
CA ARG A 19 -22.00 -6.37 10.51
C ARG A 19 -23.20 -7.28 10.68
N VAL A 20 -24.40 -6.71 10.79
CA VAL A 20 -25.65 -7.49 10.89
C VAL A 20 -25.86 -8.34 9.65
N MET A 21 -25.69 -7.75 8.45
CA MET A 21 -25.82 -8.48 7.20
C MET A 21 -24.82 -9.63 7.11
N ARG A 22 -23.53 -9.40 7.35
CA ARG A 22 -22.50 -10.44 7.24
C ARG A 22 -22.65 -11.55 8.29
N ARG A 23 -23.18 -11.25 9.49
CA ARG A 23 -23.54 -12.27 10.48
C ARG A 23 -24.71 -13.13 9.99
N LYS A 24 -25.76 -12.51 9.45
CA LYS A 24 -26.94 -13.21 8.93
C LYS A 24 -26.58 -14.13 7.75
N GLU A 25 -25.75 -13.65 6.83
CA GLU A 25 -25.36 -14.37 5.61
C GLU A 25 -24.17 -15.33 5.81
N GLY A 26 -23.65 -15.49 7.04
CA GLY A 26 -22.51 -16.37 7.32
C GLY A 26 -21.18 -15.92 6.70
N LEU A 27 -21.05 -14.65 6.35
CA LEU A 27 -19.90 -14.07 5.63
C LEU A 27 -18.81 -13.55 6.57
N ILE A 28 -18.61 -14.15 7.74
CA ILE A 28 -17.61 -13.71 8.73
C ILE A 28 -16.27 -14.38 8.45
N HIS A 29 -15.22 -13.59 8.22
CA HIS A 29 -13.88 -14.13 7.99
C HIS A 29 -13.28 -14.67 9.31
N PRO A 30 -12.45 -15.73 9.30
CA PRO A 30 -11.77 -16.22 10.51
C PRO A 30 -11.04 -15.12 11.29
N LEU A 31 -10.34 -14.21 10.59
CA LEU A 31 -9.62 -13.08 11.18
C LEU A 31 -10.52 -12.01 11.84
N GLU A 32 -11.84 -12.11 11.66
CA GLU A 32 -12.80 -11.23 12.31
C GLU A 32 -13.51 -11.92 13.48
N LYS A 33 -13.07 -13.12 13.91
CA LYS A 33 -13.65 -13.82 15.06
C LYS A 33 -12.99 -13.39 16.39
N PRO A 34 -13.77 -13.19 17.48
CA PRO A 34 -15.22 -13.11 17.50
C PRO A 34 -15.75 -11.88 16.72
N PRO A 35 -16.90 -11.98 16.01
CA PRO A 35 -17.40 -10.94 15.13
C PRO A 35 -18.01 -9.75 15.89
N ASP A 36 -17.17 -9.00 16.58
CA ASP A 36 -17.56 -7.83 17.37
C ASP A 36 -17.27 -6.50 16.63
N LYS A 37 -17.46 -5.38 17.33
CA LYS A 37 -17.24 -4.03 16.78
C LYS A 37 -15.76 -3.67 16.59
N THR A 38 -14.85 -4.36 17.27
CA THR A 38 -13.43 -4.03 17.27
C THR A 38 -12.64 -4.87 16.26
N LYS A 39 -13.18 -6.01 15.82
CA LYS A 39 -12.54 -6.89 14.83
C LYS A 39 -13.15 -6.83 13.43
N MET A 40 -14.45 -6.58 13.29
CA MET A 40 -15.09 -6.57 11.96
C MET A 40 -14.67 -5.34 11.15
N ILE A 41 -14.28 -5.57 9.90
CA ILE A 41 -13.81 -4.51 8.99
C ILE A 41 -14.66 -4.53 7.73
N LYS A 42 -15.04 -3.35 7.25
CA LYS A 42 -15.81 -3.17 6.01
C LYS A 42 -15.12 -3.89 4.86
N SER A 43 -15.84 -4.80 4.21
CA SER A 43 -15.42 -5.53 3.01
C SER A 43 -15.46 -4.63 1.78
N PHE A 44 -14.68 -4.95 0.75
CA PHE A 44 -14.77 -4.23 -0.52
C PHE A 44 -16.09 -4.56 -1.23
N SER A 45 -16.79 -3.55 -1.75
CA SER A 45 -18.02 -3.75 -2.50
C SER A 45 -17.81 -3.41 -3.97
N ARG A 46 -18.18 -4.31 -4.88
CA ARG A 46 -18.22 -3.98 -6.32
C ARG A 46 -19.41 -3.06 -6.60
N SER A 47 -19.25 -2.12 -7.54
CA SER A 47 -20.30 -1.16 -7.89
C SER A 47 -21.59 -1.80 -8.41
N ALA A 48 -21.48 -3.01 -8.99
CA ALA A 48 -22.63 -3.78 -9.48
C ALA A 48 -23.44 -4.48 -8.37
N ALA A 49 -23.02 -4.41 -7.09
CA ALA A 49 -23.67 -5.14 -6.00
C ALA A 49 -24.97 -4.49 -5.47
N GLY A 50 -25.55 -3.50 -6.18
CA GLY A 50 -26.79 -2.84 -5.79
C GLY A 50 -26.74 -2.04 -4.48
N LYS A 51 -25.56 -1.94 -3.83
CA LYS A 51 -25.38 -1.17 -2.59
C LYS A 51 -25.32 0.32 -2.88
N ASN A 52 -26.01 1.12 -2.05
CA ASN A 52 -25.84 2.57 -2.05
C ASN A 52 -24.46 2.93 -1.48
N LEU A 53 -23.46 3.04 -2.37
CA LEU A 53 -22.08 3.39 -2.01
C LEU A 53 -21.96 4.82 -1.44
N LEU A 54 -22.98 5.67 -1.62
CA LEU A 54 -23.01 7.05 -1.15
C LEU A 54 -23.67 7.20 0.23
N ASP A 55 -24.05 6.10 0.90
CA ASP A 55 -24.58 6.17 2.26
C ASP A 55 -23.50 6.62 3.25
N ALA A 56 -23.63 7.85 3.77
CA ALA A 56 -22.71 8.43 4.75
C ALA A 56 -22.53 7.54 5.99
N LYS A 57 -23.59 6.85 6.45
CA LYS A 57 -23.52 5.95 7.62
C LYS A 57 -22.68 4.70 7.38
N SER A 58 -22.41 4.38 6.11
CA SER A 58 -21.61 3.25 5.67
C SER A 58 -20.20 3.66 5.23
N LEU A 59 -19.91 4.95 5.11
CA LEU A 59 -18.59 5.49 4.75
C LEU A 59 -17.80 5.86 6.02
N ARG A 60 -16.53 5.46 6.09
CA ARG A 60 -15.64 5.80 7.19
C ARG A 60 -14.94 7.15 6.93
N PRO A 61 -14.95 8.11 7.86
CA PRO A 61 -14.19 9.35 7.72
C PRO A 61 -12.66 9.09 7.82
N PRO A 62 -11.82 10.07 7.43
CA PRO A 62 -10.35 9.90 7.33
C PRO A 62 -9.68 9.30 8.56
N GLU A 63 -10.05 9.73 9.75
CA GLU A 63 -9.52 9.25 11.03
C GLU A 63 -9.85 7.77 11.27
N THR A 64 -11.05 7.34 10.90
CA THR A 64 -11.48 5.93 10.99
C THR A 64 -10.82 5.08 9.92
N LEU A 65 -10.59 5.63 8.71
CA LEU A 65 -9.82 4.96 7.67
C LEU A 65 -8.38 4.71 8.11
N LEU A 66 -7.71 5.72 8.67
CA LEU A 66 -6.35 5.59 9.20
C LEU A 66 -6.30 4.59 10.36
N LYS A 67 -7.26 4.67 11.30
CA LYS A 67 -7.41 3.69 12.39
C LYS A 67 -7.57 2.26 11.84
N THR A 68 -8.38 2.08 10.80
CA THR A 68 -8.60 0.77 10.17
C THR A 68 -7.31 0.22 9.57
N VAL A 69 -6.56 1.05 8.82
CA VAL A 69 -5.28 0.63 8.24
C VAL A 69 -4.26 0.31 9.31
N ASN A 70 -4.20 1.09 10.41
CA ASN A 70 -3.34 0.76 11.54
C ASN A 70 -3.70 -0.60 12.12
N TYR A 71 -4.97 -0.86 12.43
CA TYR A 71 -5.41 -2.16 12.96
C TYR A 71 -5.05 -3.32 12.03
N LEU A 72 -5.29 -3.18 10.73
CA LEU A 72 -4.90 -4.19 9.73
C LEU A 72 -3.40 -4.49 9.80
N LEU A 73 -2.56 -3.45 9.87
CA LEU A 73 -1.11 -3.58 9.76
C LEU A 73 -0.36 -3.71 11.10
N THR A 74 -1.06 -3.66 12.24
CA THR A 74 -0.44 -3.90 13.56
C THR A 74 -0.99 -5.11 14.28
N GLU A 75 -2.26 -5.46 14.05
CA GLU A 75 -2.94 -6.57 14.72
C GLU A 75 -3.16 -7.73 13.73
N VAL A 76 -3.83 -7.46 12.60
CA VAL A 76 -4.27 -8.54 11.69
C VAL A 76 -3.09 -9.24 11.02
N ILE A 77 -2.07 -8.51 10.54
CA ILE A 77 -0.90 -9.14 9.89
C ILE A 77 -0.05 -10.01 10.84
N LYS A 78 -0.22 -9.87 12.15
CA LYS A 78 0.47 -10.64 13.18
C LYS A 78 -0.30 -11.88 13.62
N ASN A 79 -1.57 -12.01 13.20
CA ASN A 79 -2.36 -13.20 13.48
C ASN A 79 -1.74 -14.40 12.74
N ASP A 80 -1.48 -15.45 13.50
CA ASP A 80 -0.86 -16.71 13.10
C ASP A 80 -1.86 -17.88 13.08
N GLU A 81 -3.15 -17.61 13.30
CA GLU A 81 -4.22 -18.62 13.27
C GLU A 81 -4.54 -19.10 11.85
N VAL A 82 -4.14 -18.34 10.82
CA VAL A 82 -4.30 -18.69 9.41
C VAL A 82 -2.99 -18.53 8.63
N PRO A 83 -2.80 -19.26 7.52
CA PRO A 83 -1.67 -19.05 6.63
C PRO A 83 -1.59 -17.60 6.13
N TRP A 84 -0.37 -17.07 5.95
CA TRP A 84 -0.24 -15.64 5.67
C TRP A 84 -0.83 -15.21 4.32
N HIS A 85 -0.90 -16.08 3.32
CA HIS A 85 -1.60 -15.76 2.07
C HIS A 85 -3.10 -15.48 2.30
N VAL A 86 -3.73 -16.19 3.25
CA VAL A 86 -5.12 -15.91 3.66
C VAL A 86 -5.22 -14.54 4.36
N THR A 87 -4.25 -14.22 5.22
CA THR A 87 -4.13 -12.88 5.82
C THR A 87 -3.91 -11.80 4.78
N TYR A 88 -3.09 -12.06 3.75
CA TYR A 88 -2.87 -11.15 2.64
C TYR A 88 -4.16 -10.88 1.87
N ASP A 89 -4.90 -11.92 1.48
CA ASP A 89 -6.16 -11.77 0.73
C ASP A 89 -7.18 -10.94 1.52
N PHE A 90 -7.29 -11.23 2.82
CA PHE A 90 -8.15 -10.46 3.73
C PHE A 90 -7.72 -8.99 3.79
N VAL A 91 -6.45 -8.72 4.09
CA VAL A 91 -5.95 -7.34 4.23
C VAL A 91 -6.07 -6.60 2.90
N MET A 92 -5.74 -7.21 1.76
CA MET A 92 -5.89 -6.64 0.44
C MET A 92 -7.35 -6.22 0.17
N ASP A 93 -8.32 -7.09 0.44
CA ASP A 93 -9.75 -6.75 0.30
C ASP A 93 -10.13 -5.55 1.17
N ARG A 94 -9.74 -5.56 2.45
CA ARG A 94 -10.08 -4.48 3.37
C ARG A 94 -9.38 -3.16 3.02
N LEU A 95 -8.15 -3.20 2.50
CA LEU A 95 -7.45 -2.01 1.99
C LEU A 95 -8.11 -1.46 0.71
N ARG A 96 -8.67 -2.32 -0.16
CA ARG A 96 -9.49 -1.88 -1.30
C ARG A 96 -10.77 -1.19 -0.83
N SER A 97 -11.42 -1.70 0.22
CA SER A 97 -12.56 -1.04 0.86
C SER A 97 -12.19 0.34 1.43
N VAL A 98 -11.04 0.45 2.10
CA VAL A 98 -10.52 1.73 2.58
C VAL A 98 -10.31 2.70 1.42
N ARG A 99 -9.61 2.29 0.37
CA ARG A 99 -9.39 3.12 -0.83
C ARG A 99 -10.70 3.54 -1.49
N GLN A 100 -11.69 2.65 -1.55
CA GLN A 100 -13.02 2.96 -2.09
C GLN A 100 -13.71 4.08 -1.30
N ASP A 101 -13.69 4.02 0.03
CA ASP A 101 -14.23 5.09 0.88
C ASP A 101 -13.50 6.42 0.65
N MET A 102 -12.17 6.40 0.44
CA MET A 102 -11.38 7.60 0.15
C MET A 102 -11.78 8.25 -1.17
N VAL A 103 -11.99 7.44 -2.21
CA VAL A 103 -12.39 7.91 -3.55
C VAL A 103 -13.80 8.50 -3.52
N ILE A 104 -14.75 7.81 -2.89
CA ILE A 104 -16.15 8.27 -2.79
C ILE A 104 -16.25 9.63 -2.08
N GLN A 105 -15.47 9.83 -1.03
CA GLN A 105 -15.45 11.08 -0.26
C GLN A 105 -14.53 12.15 -0.86
N ASN A 106 -13.83 11.85 -1.96
CA ASN A 106 -12.83 12.71 -2.59
C ASN A 106 -11.85 13.33 -1.58
N LEU A 107 -11.20 12.49 -0.79
CA LEU A 107 -10.27 12.95 0.25
C LEU A 107 -9.08 13.70 -0.34
N SER A 108 -8.66 14.76 0.35
CA SER A 108 -7.50 15.56 -0.02
C SER A 108 -6.20 14.77 0.12
N ALA A 109 -5.12 15.27 -0.51
CA ALA A 109 -3.77 14.72 -0.34
C ALA A 109 -3.36 14.65 1.15
N LYS A 110 -3.65 15.70 1.93
CA LYS A 110 -3.32 15.76 3.37
C LYS A 110 -4.00 14.66 4.19
N GLU A 111 -5.28 14.40 3.92
CA GLU A 111 -6.03 13.32 4.57
C GLU A 111 -5.53 11.92 4.14
N SER A 112 -4.93 11.80 2.96
CA SER A 112 -4.66 10.53 2.30
C SER A 112 -3.22 10.03 2.43
N ILE A 113 -2.22 10.92 2.55
CA ILE A 113 -0.80 10.56 2.48
C ILE A 113 -0.44 9.46 3.49
N TYR A 114 -0.78 9.61 4.77
CA TYR A 114 -0.43 8.62 5.78
C TYR A 114 -1.08 7.25 5.56
N ILE A 115 -2.31 7.25 5.02
CA ILE A 115 -3.01 6.01 4.65
C ILE A 115 -2.26 5.32 3.51
N PHE A 116 -1.91 6.06 2.45
CA PHE A 116 -1.19 5.50 1.31
C PHE A 116 0.23 5.04 1.66
N GLN A 117 0.96 5.75 2.52
CA GLN A 117 2.28 5.31 3.01
C GLN A 117 2.21 3.89 3.60
N LYS A 118 1.18 3.63 4.40
CA LYS A 118 0.94 2.33 5.04
C LYS A 118 0.52 1.26 4.03
N ILE A 119 -0.39 1.59 3.12
CA ILE A 119 -0.85 0.68 2.06
C ILE A 119 0.31 0.26 1.15
N VAL A 120 1.13 1.22 0.71
CA VAL A 120 2.32 0.96 -0.12
C VAL A 120 3.31 0.08 0.63
N SER A 121 3.56 0.36 1.91
CA SER A 121 4.46 -0.44 2.74
C SER A 121 3.97 -1.89 2.88
N PHE A 122 2.66 -2.09 3.04
CA PHE A 122 2.05 -3.42 3.08
C PHE A 122 2.28 -4.19 1.79
N TYR A 123 1.94 -3.62 0.63
CA TYR A 123 2.10 -4.32 -0.64
C TYR A 123 3.57 -4.60 -1.00
N ALA A 124 4.49 -3.69 -0.65
CA ALA A 124 5.93 -3.88 -0.82
C ALA A 124 6.45 -5.03 0.05
N TYR A 125 6.03 -5.09 1.32
CA TYR A 125 6.37 -6.18 2.20
C TYR A 125 5.73 -7.51 1.77
N ALA A 126 4.46 -7.50 1.34
CA ALA A 126 3.75 -8.67 0.86
C ALA A 126 4.42 -9.31 -0.35
N ALA A 127 4.90 -8.48 -1.30
CA ALA A 127 5.64 -8.94 -2.47
C ALA A 127 6.85 -9.80 -2.07
N TYR A 128 7.60 -9.38 -1.05
CA TYR A 128 8.75 -10.12 -0.54
C TYR A 128 8.34 -11.34 0.29
N ARG A 129 7.39 -11.15 1.22
CA ARG A 129 6.98 -12.20 2.14
C ARG A 129 6.38 -13.42 1.42
N LEU A 130 5.66 -13.20 0.33
CA LEU A 130 5.01 -14.26 -0.45
C LEU A 130 5.75 -14.64 -1.72
N LEU A 131 7.02 -14.25 -1.86
CA LEU A 131 7.82 -14.53 -3.06
C LEU A 131 7.83 -16.02 -3.45
N ASN A 132 7.77 -16.92 -2.47
CA ASN A 132 7.82 -18.37 -2.66
C ASN A 132 6.44 -19.06 -2.57
N GLU A 133 5.34 -18.32 -2.40
CA GLU A 133 4.01 -18.92 -2.45
C GLU A 133 3.63 -19.32 -3.89
N PRO A 134 2.87 -20.41 -4.07
CA PRO A 134 2.38 -20.78 -5.38
C PRO A 134 1.36 -19.75 -5.90
N ILE A 135 1.26 -19.61 -7.23
CA ILE A 135 0.37 -18.63 -7.90
C ILE A 135 -1.08 -18.70 -7.42
N LYS A 136 -1.57 -19.90 -7.09
CA LYS A 136 -2.92 -20.12 -6.56
C LYS A 136 -3.18 -19.44 -5.21
N ASN A 137 -2.12 -19.19 -4.42
CA ASN A 137 -2.18 -18.55 -3.10
C ASN A 137 -1.81 -17.06 -3.19
N PHE A 138 -0.94 -16.70 -4.14
CA PHE A 138 -0.48 -15.33 -4.30
C PHE A 138 -0.19 -15.03 -5.77
N ASP A 139 -0.86 -14.02 -6.31
CA ASP A 139 -0.56 -13.49 -7.64
C ASP A 139 0.41 -12.30 -7.51
N PRO A 140 1.72 -12.50 -7.80
CA PRO A 140 2.71 -11.43 -7.69
C PRO A 140 2.47 -10.30 -8.68
N HIS A 141 1.87 -10.59 -9.84
CA HIS A 141 1.56 -9.57 -10.85
C HIS A 141 0.47 -8.63 -10.33
N MET A 142 -0.63 -9.18 -9.83
CA MET A 142 -1.72 -8.39 -9.25
C MET A 142 -1.28 -7.56 -8.04
N ASN A 143 -0.45 -8.14 -7.16
CA ASN A 143 0.15 -7.39 -6.05
C ASN A 143 0.99 -6.22 -6.55
N ASN A 144 1.84 -6.44 -7.57
CA ASN A 144 2.69 -5.39 -8.14
C ASN A 144 1.88 -4.28 -8.83
N VAL A 145 0.78 -4.62 -9.51
CA VAL A 145 -0.15 -3.63 -10.09
C VAL A 145 -0.71 -2.72 -8.99
N HIS A 146 -1.21 -3.29 -7.89
CA HIS A 146 -1.73 -2.51 -6.76
C HIS A 146 -0.64 -1.68 -6.07
N LEU A 147 0.56 -2.23 -5.89
CA LEU A 147 1.70 -1.53 -5.31
C LEU A 147 2.08 -0.31 -6.17
N GLN A 148 2.25 -0.48 -7.48
CA GLN A 148 2.61 0.59 -8.41
C GLN A 148 1.54 1.67 -8.48
N GLU A 149 0.26 1.29 -8.54
CA GLU A 149 -0.86 2.23 -8.55
C GLU A 149 -0.88 3.08 -7.27
N CYS A 150 -0.79 2.43 -6.10
CA CYS A 150 -0.77 3.12 -4.81
C CYS A 150 0.47 4.01 -4.65
N LEU A 151 1.65 3.53 -5.06
CA LEU A 151 2.88 4.29 -4.96
C LEU A 151 2.85 5.53 -5.86
N LYS A 152 2.46 5.38 -7.13
CA LYS A 152 2.31 6.53 -8.03
C LYS A 152 1.32 7.56 -7.49
N ARG A 153 0.18 7.11 -6.95
CA ARG A 153 -0.79 8.03 -6.32
C ARG A 153 -0.21 8.76 -5.12
N LEU A 154 0.55 8.06 -4.27
CA LEU A 154 1.25 8.67 -3.14
C LEU A 154 2.27 9.73 -3.59
N LEU A 155 3.04 9.44 -4.65
CA LEU A 155 4.00 10.38 -5.22
C LEU A 155 3.32 11.64 -5.77
N CYS A 156 2.19 11.51 -6.45
CA CYS A 156 1.39 12.66 -6.88
C CYS A 156 0.91 13.49 -5.67
N MET A 157 0.42 12.84 -4.61
CA MET A 157 0.00 13.54 -3.38
C MET A 157 1.15 14.31 -2.72
N PHE A 158 2.38 13.79 -2.78
CA PHE A 158 3.57 14.51 -2.32
C PHE A 158 3.91 15.72 -3.21
N ASP A 159 3.61 15.68 -4.50
CA ASP A 159 3.78 16.82 -5.41
C ASP A 159 2.72 17.90 -5.17
N GLU A 160 1.50 17.49 -4.85
CA GLU A 160 0.36 18.38 -4.52
C GLU A 160 0.52 19.06 -3.14
N CYS A 161 1.33 18.50 -2.24
CA CYS A 161 1.41 18.92 -0.84
C CYS A 161 2.77 19.53 -0.48
N ASN A 162 2.83 20.85 -0.34
CA ASN A 162 4.01 21.60 0.14
C ASN A 162 4.07 21.69 1.67
N ASP A 163 3.80 20.60 2.38
CA ASP A 163 3.81 20.57 3.84
C ASP A 163 5.02 19.77 4.35
N ASN A 164 5.83 20.43 5.18
CA ASN A 164 7.06 19.88 5.76
C ASN A 164 6.80 18.60 6.58
N LEU A 165 5.58 18.44 7.13
CA LEU A 165 5.23 17.26 7.92
C LEU A 165 5.34 15.97 7.10
N TYR A 166 4.85 15.97 5.86
CA TYR A 166 4.88 14.78 4.99
C TYR A 166 6.22 14.64 4.24
N ALA A 167 6.94 15.75 4.07
CA ALA A 167 8.21 15.80 3.36
C ALA A 167 9.29 14.88 3.95
N LYS A 168 9.21 14.53 5.25
CA LYS A 168 10.19 13.65 5.91
C LYS A 168 10.20 12.23 5.33
N ASN A 169 9.03 11.68 5.01
CA ASN A 169 8.92 10.29 4.52
C ASN A 169 8.99 10.20 3.00
N ARG A 170 8.76 11.31 2.28
CA ARG A 170 8.79 11.35 0.81
C ARG A 170 10.05 10.70 0.21
N PRO A 171 11.29 10.99 0.67
CA PRO A 171 12.50 10.39 0.10
C PRO A 171 12.50 8.86 0.10
N HIS A 172 11.94 8.22 1.14
CA HIS A 172 11.85 6.76 1.22
C HIS A 172 10.97 6.18 0.10
N PHE A 173 9.82 6.80 -0.16
CA PHE A 173 8.92 6.34 -1.23
C PHE A 173 9.41 6.72 -2.63
N GLU A 174 10.16 7.81 -2.77
CA GLU A 174 10.85 8.14 -4.04
C GLU A 174 11.96 7.11 -4.34
N ALA A 175 12.74 6.71 -3.32
CA ALA A 175 13.72 5.63 -3.43
C ALA A 175 13.03 4.29 -3.76
N LEU A 176 11.91 3.98 -3.10
CA LEU A 176 11.09 2.80 -3.40
C LEU A 176 10.68 2.77 -4.88
N TYR A 177 10.23 3.91 -5.43
CA TYR A 177 9.84 4.00 -6.83
C TYR A 177 11.00 3.73 -7.79
N VAL A 178 12.20 4.21 -7.48
CA VAL A 178 13.40 3.92 -8.28
C VAL A 178 13.77 2.44 -8.21
N VAL A 179 13.83 1.84 -7.02
CA VAL A 179 14.24 0.42 -6.88
C VAL A 179 13.22 -0.56 -7.43
N MET A 180 11.94 -0.17 -7.47
CA MET A 180 10.88 -0.94 -8.13
C MET A 180 10.96 -0.86 -9.66
N ASN A 181 11.69 0.11 -10.21
CA ASN A 181 11.72 0.43 -11.63
C ASN A 181 13.18 0.70 -12.08
N LEU A 182 14.10 -0.22 -11.79
CA LEU A 182 15.55 -0.03 -11.96
C LEU A 182 15.98 0.36 -13.39
N ASN A 183 15.20 -0.04 -14.40
CA ASN A 183 15.41 0.30 -15.81
C ASN A 183 14.60 1.51 -16.31
N SER A 184 13.92 2.23 -15.43
CA SER A 184 13.07 3.36 -15.80
C SER A 184 13.82 4.69 -15.68
N ALA A 185 14.16 5.28 -16.84
CA ALA A 185 14.67 6.64 -16.89
C ALA A 185 13.72 7.64 -16.22
N VAL A 186 12.40 7.42 -16.33
CA VAL A 186 11.38 8.26 -15.69
C VAL A 186 11.52 8.25 -14.16
N ALA A 187 11.73 7.07 -13.56
CA ALA A 187 11.90 6.95 -12.11
C ALA A 187 13.18 7.65 -11.64
N VAL A 188 14.30 7.45 -12.33
CA VAL A 188 15.57 8.09 -11.99
C VAL A 188 15.50 9.61 -12.17
N THR A 189 14.93 10.09 -13.27
CA THR A 189 14.76 11.54 -13.53
C THR A 189 13.90 12.18 -12.44
N ARG A 190 12.83 11.52 -11.98
CA ARG A 190 12.01 12.02 -10.88
C ARG A 190 12.83 12.19 -9.60
N ALA A 191 13.59 11.16 -9.21
CA ALA A 191 14.45 11.23 -8.02
C ALA A 191 15.54 12.31 -8.14
N LEU A 192 16.11 12.51 -9.34
CA LEU A 192 17.10 13.55 -9.60
C LEU A 192 16.53 14.97 -9.48
N LYS A 193 15.24 15.17 -9.78
CA LYS A 193 14.54 16.46 -9.66
C LYS A 193 14.17 16.85 -8.22
N LEU A 194 14.33 15.95 -7.25
CA LEU A 194 14.06 16.27 -5.85
C LEU A 194 14.93 17.43 -5.35
N PRO A 195 14.41 18.28 -4.45
CA PRO A 195 15.20 19.29 -3.75
C PRO A 195 16.40 18.65 -3.02
N LYS A 196 17.50 19.40 -2.87
CA LYS A 196 18.71 18.89 -2.17
C LYS A 196 18.41 18.35 -0.77
N SER A 197 17.49 18.99 -0.03
CA SER A 197 17.04 18.57 1.30
C SER A 197 16.34 17.21 1.32
N GLN A 198 15.79 16.75 0.19
CA GLN A 198 15.09 15.47 0.04
C GLN A 198 15.95 14.39 -0.64
N LYS A 199 17.16 14.72 -1.09
CA LYS A 199 18.13 13.73 -1.60
C LYS A 199 18.84 13.05 -0.44
N THR A 200 18.09 12.27 0.34
CA THR A 200 18.60 11.44 1.42
C THR A 200 19.48 10.31 0.90
N GLU A 201 20.13 9.58 1.80
CA GLU A 201 20.98 8.46 1.43
C GLU A 201 20.23 7.38 0.65
N ASP A 202 19.01 7.00 1.08
CA ASP A 202 18.16 6.06 0.36
C ASP A 202 17.94 6.47 -1.11
N VAL A 203 17.71 7.76 -1.39
CA VAL A 203 17.51 8.27 -2.76
C VAL A 203 18.79 8.19 -3.57
N LYS A 204 19.93 8.60 -2.99
CA LYS A 204 21.24 8.54 -3.66
C LYS A 204 21.63 7.10 -3.98
N LEU A 205 21.44 6.20 -3.02
CA LEU A 205 21.68 4.78 -3.18
C LEU A 205 20.77 4.19 -4.26
N ALA A 206 19.48 4.54 -4.29
CA ALA A 206 18.56 4.05 -5.31
C ALA A 206 18.97 4.47 -6.73
N ILE A 207 19.38 5.74 -6.91
CA ILE A 207 19.90 6.24 -8.20
C ILE A 207 21.19 5.49 -8.57
N LEU A 208 22.10 5.29 -7.62
CA LEU A 208 23.35 4.57 -7.85
C LEU A 208 23.08 3.10 -8.22
N LEU A 209 22.14 2.45 -7.52
CA LEU A 209 21.72 1.08 -7.79
C LEU A 209 21.19 0.95 -9.21
N SER A 210 20.23 1.79 -9.61
CA SER A 210 19.67 1.82 -10.97
C SER A 210 20.74 2.05 -12.04
N ARG A 211 21.71 2.95 -11.79
CA ARG A 211 22.83 3.17 -12.73
C ARG A 211 23.71 1.92 -12.90
N ASN A 212 24.04 1.23 -11.81
CA ASN A 212 24.87 0.01 -11.89
C ASN A 212 24.09 -1.16 -12.50
N TYR A 213 22.78 -1.23 -12.24
CA TYR A 213 21.89 -2.21 -12.86
C TYR A 213 21.85 -2.01 -14.38
N PHE A 214 21.61 -0.79 -14.85
CA PHE A 214 21.62 -0.46 -16.29
C PHE A 214 22.96 -0.73 -16.96
N GLY A 215 24.07 -0.52 -16.24
CA GLY A 215 25.43 -0.81 -16.71
C GLY A 215 25.87 -2.27 -16.54
N ASN A 216 24.97 -3.20 -16.21
CA ASN A 216 25.25 -4.62 -15.96
C ASN A 216 26.34 -4.88 -14.89
N ASN A 217 26.58 -3.94 -13.98
CA ASN A 217 27.54 -4.10 -12.87
C ASN A 217 26.85 -4.74 -11.67
N PHE A 218 26.48 -6.02 -11.81
CA PHE A 218 25.72 -6.75 -10.81
C PHE A 218 26.49 -7.01 -9.51
N VAL A 219 27.83 -7.09 -9.58
CA VAL A 219 28.67 -7.16 -8.38
C VAL A 219 28.47 -5.93 -7.50
N LYS A 220 28.46 -4.74 -8.11
CA LYS A 220 28.21 -3.51 -7.37
C LYS A 220 26.77 -3.38 -6.92
N VAL A 221 25.80 -3.83 -7.73
CA VAL A 221 24.38 -3.92 -7.32
C VAL A 221 24.27 -4.71 -6.02
N CYS A 222 24.79 -5.94 -5.97
CA CYS A 222 24.74 -6.79 -4.78
C CYS A 222 25.43 -6.17 -3.55
N ARG A 223 26.54 -5.46 -3.73
CA ARG A 223 27.25 -4.74 -2.64
C ARG A 223 26.47 -3.54 -2.09
N LEU A 224 25.58 -2.96 -2.88
CA LEU A 224 24.75 -1.83 -2.45
C LEU A 224 23.54 -2.26 -1.63
N ILE A 225 23.00 -3.47 -1.87
CA ILE A 225 21.76 -3.95 -1.22
C ILE A 225 21.78 -3.80 0.31
N PRO A 226 22.81 -4.24 1.05
CA PRO A 226 22.80 -4.17 2.52
C PRO A 226 22.76 -2.75 3.10
N GLN A 227 23.01 -1.72 2.27
CA GLN A 227 23.06 -0.32 2.70
C GLN A 227 21.67 0.34 2.71
N PHE A 228 20.67 -0.29 2.09
CA PHE A 228 19.31 0.22 2.04
C PHE A 228 18.53 -0.06 3.34
N SER A 229 17.45 0.67 3.59
CA SER A 229 16.47 0.30 4.62
C SER A 229 15.80 -1.05 4.33
N LEU A 230 15.37 -1.78 5.38
CA LEU A 230 14.88 -3.17 5.26
C LEU A 230 13.78 -3.36 4.21
N LEU A 231 12.81 -2.44 4.14
CA LEU A 231 11.73 -2.54 3.15
C LEU A 231 12.26 -2.40 1.71
N LEU A 232 13.21 -1.49 1.48
CA LEU A 232 13.85 -1.34 0.18
C LEU A 232 14.68 -2.58 -0.17
N GLN A 233 15.40 -3.16 0.80
CA GLN A 233 16.10 -4.43 0.61
C GLN A 233 15.15 -5.56 0.16
N CYS A 234 13.99 -5.68 0.83
CA CYS A 234 12.95 -6.66 0.50
C CYS A 234 12.49 -6.51 -0.96
N VAL A 235 12.29 -5.28 -1.43
CA VAL A 235 11.83 -4.99 -2.79
C VAL A 235 12.94 -5.22 -3.82
N ILE A 236 14.18 -4.85 -3.52
CA ILE A 236 15.33 -5.13 -4.38
C ILE A 236 15.54 -6.65 -4.52
N ALA A 237 15.29 -7.42 -3.47
CA ALA A 237 15.43 -8.88 -3.49
C ALA A 237 14.53 -9.54 -4.55
N LEU A 238 13.39 -8.92 -4.88
CA LEU A 238 12.48 -9.40 -5.95
C LEU A 238 13.14 -9.39 -7.33
N GLN A 239 14.15 -8.54 -7.53
CA GLN A 239 14.87 -8.39 -8.79
C GLN A 239 16.08 -9.34 -8.90
N LEU A 240 16.43 -10.04 -7.81
CA LEU A 240 17.59 -10.94 -7.79
C LEU A 240 17.53 -12.09 -8.81
N PRO A 241 16.37 -12.71 -9.11
CA PRO A 241 16.31 -13.74 -10.14
C PRO A 241 16.76 -13.23 -11.52
N GLU A 242 16.34 -12.01 -11.90
CA GLU A 242 16.78 -11.37 -13.15
C GLU A 242 18.28 -11.03 -13.10
N ILE A 243 18.76 -10.49 -11.98
CA ILE A 243 20.18 -10.18 -11.79
C ILE A 243 21.05 -11.43 -11.93
N ARG A 244 20.54 -12.61 -11.53
CA ARG A 244 21.25 -13.89 -11.60
C ARG A 244 21.16 -14.59 -12.95
N SER A 245 20.16 -14.27 -13.77
CA SER A 245 19.95 -14.93 -15.07
C SER A 245 20.78 -14.30 -16.20
N VAL A 246 21.32 -13.10 -15.99
CA VAL A 246 22.26 -12.45 -16.91
C VAL A 246 23.66 -13.03 -16.69
N ASN A 247 23.90 -14.22 -17.27
CA ASN A 247 25.24 -14.76 -17.51
C ASN A 247 25.67 -14.43 -18.95
#